data_AF-A0AAD5PXR3-F1
#
_entry.id   AF-A0AAD5PXR3-F1
#
_cell.length_a   1.000
_cell.length_b   1.000
_cell.length_c   1.000
_cell.angle_alpha   90.00
_cell.angle_beta   90.00
_cell.angle_gamma   90.00
#
_symmetry.space_group_name_H-M   'P 1'
#
loop_
_entity.id
_entity.type
_entity.pdbx_description
1 polymer ?
#
loop_
_entity_poly.entity_id
_entity_poly.type
_entity_poly.pdbx_seq_one_letter_code
_entity_poly.pdbx_strand_id
1 'polypeptide(L)'
;MEEKRNCKTGQLSAENVSLQSEVKSQRELIEQLESDVSSLQHLSTVNRGEAEGQANANDWVAEAVKDVNMLGRSSSAGMSPVSGGLHSDSETAVTLLPILQAQRERFRQRNQELEAQNLEQQQQMAILHSEVERLRTDNVALYEKVRFLQSYSGQRATKNTGIGISSETEELYERQYEDRLDPFASFSRRERQRKLAQLGPFERITYSMGQMILSSRAARTAGVIYFSVLHLLVFLVLYRLAYTETCHRDMAAECAQKYDDHMLEAHGLHN
;
A
#
# COMPACT_ATOMS: atom_id res chain seq x y z
N MET A 1 -25.86 -68.45 -62.60
CA MET A 1 -24.99 -68.43 -61.38
C MET A 1 -24.01 -67.27 -61.39
N GLU A 2 -23.48 -66.86 -62.54
CA GLU A 2 -22.53 -65.73 -62.66
C GLU A 2 -23.21 -64.36 -62.56
N GLU A 3 -24.38 -64.19 -63.16
CA GLU A 3 -25.13 -62.93 -63.11
C GLU A 3 -25.54 -62.52 -61.69
N LYS A 4 -25.97 -63.49 -60.85
CA LYS A 4 -26.26 -63.24 -59.42
C LYS A 4 -25.01 -62.87 -58.62
N ARG A 5 -23.83 -63.38 -58.99
CA ARG A 5 -22.56 -63.02 -58.35
C ARG A 5 -22.16 -61.60 -58.74
N ASN A 6 -22.26 -61.23 -60.01
CA ASN A 6 -21.99 -59.87 -60.49
C ASN A 6 -22.94 -58.82 -59.88
N CYS A 7 -24.22 -59.15 -59.72
CA CYS A 7 -25.18 -58.28 -59.05
C CYS A 7 -24.83 -58.08 -57.56
N LYS A 8 -24.45 -59.15 -56.87
CA LYS A 8 -24.04 -59.07 -55.45
C LYS A 8 -22.73 -58.31 -55.25
N THR A 9 -21.76 -58.46 -56.14
CA THR A 9 -20.53 -57.65 -56.11
C THR A 9 -20.80 -56.18 -56.41
N GLY A 10 -21.77 -55.86 -57.28
CA GLY A 10 -22.20 -54.49 -57.56
C GLY A 10 -22.94 -53.84 -56.39
N GLN A 11 -23.76 -54.59 -55.66
CA GLN A 11 -24.40 -54.10 -54.43
C GLN A 11 -23.37 -53.83 -53.33
N LEU A 12 -22.41 -54.74 -53.13
CA LEU A 12 -21.35 -54.56 -52.14
C LEU A 12 -20.44 -53.38 -52.49
N SER A 13 -20.16 -53.12 -53.77
CA SER A 13 -19.36 -51.95 -54.17
C SER A 13 -20.13 -50.63 -53.95
N ALA A 14 -21.44 -50.60 -54.24
CA ALA A 14 -22.28 -49.44 -53.98
C ALA A 14 -22.41 -49.15 -52.46
N GLU A 15 -22.56 -50.18 -51.64
CA GLU A 15 -22.60 -50.05 -50.17
C GLU A 15 -21.27 -49.53 -49.61
N ASN A 16 -20.14 -50.02 -50.12
CA ASN A 16 -18.81 -49.49 -49.74
C ASN A 16 -18.65 -48.01 -50.10
N VAL A 17 -19.14 -47.58 -51.26
CA VAL A 17 -19.10 -46.16 -51.66
C VAL A 17 -20.00 -45.32 -50.76
N SER A 18 -21.19 -45.80 -50.40
CA SER A 18 -22.09 -45.11 -49.47
C SER A 18 -21.46 -44.96 -48.09
N LEU A 19 -20.90 -46.03 -47.53
CA LEU A 19 -20.23 -46.00 -46.23
C LEU A 19 -19.00 -45.06 -46.24
N GLN A 20 -18.22 -45.04 -47.34
CA GLN A 20 -17.11 -44.10 -47.47
C GLN A 20 -17.59 -42.64 -47.53
N SER A 21 -18.74 -42.36 -48.13
CA SER A 21 -19.32 -41.02 -48.14
C SER A 21 -19.82 -40.59 -46.76
N GLU A 22 -20.42 -41.50 -46.00
CA GLU A 22 -20.90 -41.24 -44.64
C GLU A 22 -19.73 -41.01 -43.67
N VAL A 23 -18.65 -41.80 -43.79
CA VAL A 23 -17.42 -41.60 -43.00
C VAL A 23 -16.78 -40.24 -43.29
N LYS A 24 -16.82 -39.75 -44.53
CA LYS A 24 -16.33 -38.40 -44.86
C LYS A 24 -17.19 -37.32 -44.22
N SER A 25 -18.51 -37.42 -44.33
CA SER A 25 -19.45 -36.48 -43.71
C SER A 25 -19.27 -36.43 -42.18
N GLN A 26 -19.12 -37.60 -41.54
CA GLN A 26 -18.86 -37.67 -40.11
C GLN A 26 -17.52 -37.02 -39.73
N ARG A 27 -16.46 -37.17 -40.53
CA ARG A 27 -15.17 -36.50 -40.29
C ARG A 27 -15.26 -34.99 -40.41
N GLU A 28 -15.95 -34.49 -41.43
CA GLU A 28 -16.17 -33.05 -41.63
C GLU A 28 -16.95 -32.46 -40.44
N LEU A 29 -17.99 -33.16 -39.96
CA LEU A 29 -18.74 -32.74 -38.79
C LEU A 29 -17.88 -32.72 -37.52
N ILE A 30 -17.02 -33.71 -37.32
CA ILE A 30 -16.09 -33.75 -36.17
C ILE A 30 -15.13 -32.56 -36.23
N GLU A 31 -14.53 -32.30 -37.39
CA GLU A 31 -13.62 -31.16 -37.56
C GLU A 31 -14.32 -29.82 -37.28
N GLN A 32 -15.58 -29.68 -37.71
CA GLN A 32 -16.38 -28.51 -37.43
C GLN A 32 -16.70 -28.37 -35.92
N LEU A 33 -17.06 -29.46 -35.26
CA LEU A 33 -17.29 -29.47 -33.81
C LEU A 33 -16.02 -29.17 -33.02
N GLU A 34 -14.86 -29.68 -33.45
CA GLU A 34 -13.56 -29.38 -32.84
C GLU A 34 -13.20 -27.90 -32.99
N SER A 35 -13.45 -27.31 -34.16
CA SER A 35 -13.29 -25.86 -34.40
C SER A 35 -14.22 -25.04 -33.50
N ASP A 36 -15.50 -25.41 -33.42
CA ASP A 36 -16.49 -24.70 -32.61
C ASP A 36 -16.16 -24.77 -31.11
N VAL A 37 -15.73 -25.95 -30.61
CA VAL A 37 -15.28 -26.11 -29.22
C VAL A 37 -14.02 -25.27 -28.94
N SER A 38 -13.07 -25.23 -29.87
CA SER A 38 -11.88 -24.38 -29.77
C SER A 38 -12.26 -22.89 -29.70
N SER A 39 -13.23 -22.46 -30.51
CA SER A 39 -13.73 -21.08 -30.51
C SER A 39 -14.41 -20.70 -29.18
N LEU A 40 -15.20 -21.62 -28.60
CA LEU A 40 -15.86 -21.43 -27.30
C LEU A 40 -14.85 -21.42 -26.15
N GLN A 41 -13.80 -22.23 -26.21
CA GLN A 41 -12.70 -22.18 -25.26
C GLN A 41 -11.98 -20.83 -25.31
N HIS A 42 -11.69 -20.31 -26.50
CA HIS A 42 -11.07 -19.00 -26.64
C HIS A 42 -11.97 -17.88 -26.09
N LEU A 43 -13.27 -17.86 -26.43
CA LEU A 43 -14.23 -16.89 -25.90
C LEU A 43 -14.36 -16.98 -24.37
N SER A 44 -14.40 -18.19 -23.80
CA SER A 44 -14.43 -18.42 -22.35
C SER A 44 -13.16 -17.90 -21.65
N THR A 45 -11.99 -18.06 -22.27
CA THR A 45 -10.73 -17.54 -21.71
C THR A 45 -10.64 -16.01 -21.75
N VAL A 46 -11.17 -15.38 -22.81
CA VAL A 46 -11.18 -13.92 -22.98
C VAL A 46 -12.18 -13.27 -22.03
N ASN A 47 -13.39 -13.84 -21.89
CA ASN A 47 -14.42 -13.28 -21.00
C ASN A 47 -14.11 -13.45 -19.50
N ARG A 48 -13.05 -14.20 -19.14
CA ARG A 48 -12.58 -14.41 -17.76
C ARG A 48 -11.32 -13.60 -17.43
N GLY A 49 -10.81 -12.79 -18.37
CA GLY A 49 -9.50 -12.16 -18.27
C GLY A 49 -9.47 -10.70 -17.82
N GLU A 50 -10.58 -9.95 -17.92
CA GLU A 50 -10.51 -8.48 -17.88
C GLU A 50 -11.49 -7.77 -16.94
N ALA A 51 -12.07 -8.48 -15.97
CA ALA A 51 -12.79 -7.84 -14.86
C ALA A 51 -12.02 -8.04 -13.55
N GLU A 52 -11.48 -6.94 -13.06
CA GLU A 52 -10.82 -6.79 -11.78
C GLU A 52 -11.60 -7.42 -10.62
N GLY A 53 -10.87 -8.01 -9.66
CA GLY A 53 -11.36 -8.18 -8.30
C GLY A 53 -12.20 -9.43 -8.00
N GLN A 54 -11.54 -10.43 -7.41
CA GLN A 54 -12.12 -11.20 -6.30
C GLN A 54 -13.40 -12.00 -6.59
N ALA A 55 -13.38 -12.85 -7.61
CA ALA A 55 -14.41 -13.88 -7.76
C ALA A 55 -14.14 -15.04 -6.78
N ASN A 56 -14.78 -14.97 -5.61
CA ASN A 56 -14.92 -16.07 -4.67
C ASN A 56 -15.47 -17.31 -5.42
N ALA A 57 -14.80 -18.45 -5.28
CA ALA A 57 -15.20 -19.75 -5.85
C ALA A 57 -16.65 -20.18 -5.51
N ASN A 58 -17.29 -19.49 -4.57
CA ASN A 58 -18.68 -19.71 -4.16
C ASN A 58 -19.71 -19.18 -5.17
N ASP A 59 -19.35 -18.22 -6.05
CA ASP A 59 -20.32 -17.58 -6.95
C ASP A 59 -20.67 -18.46 -8.16
N TRP A 60 -19.72 -19.26 -8.64
CA TRP A 60 -19.95 -20.28 -9.67
C TRP A 60 -20.90 -21.39 -9.18
N VAL A 61 -20.72 -21.84 -7.93
CA VAL A 61 -21.59 -22.87 -7.34
C VAL A 61 -23.00 -22.31 -7.11
N ALA A 62 -23.12 -21.04 -6.74
CA ALA A 62 -24.41 -20.37 -6.57
C ALA A 62 -25.18 -20.24 -7.89
N GLU A 63 -24.51 -19.86 -8.98
CA GLU A 63 -25.18 -19.69 -10.29
C GLU A 63 -25.54 -21.04 -10.93
N ALA A 64 -24.69 -22.06 -10.80
CA ALA A 64 -25.02 -23.42 -11.26
C ALA A 64 -26.21 -24.04 -10.50
N VAL A 65 -26.36 -23.76 -9.20
CA VAL A 65 -27.52 -24.21 -8.41
C VAL A 65 -28.79 -23.41 -8.77
N LYS A 66 -28.64 -22.15 -9.18
CA LYS A 66 -29.75 -21.26 -9.55
C LYS A 66 -30.38 -21.66 -10.89
N ASP A 67 -29.57 -22.08 -11.85
CA ASP A 67 -30.04 -22.57 -13.16
C ASP A 67 -30.75 -23.93 -13.04
N VAL A 68 -30.25 -24.81 -12.17
CA VAL A 68 -30.94 -26.07 -11.84
C VAL A 68 -32.29 -25.82 -11.13
N ASN A 69 -32.35 -24.82 -10.25
CA ASN A 69 -33.57 -24.44 -9.54
C ASN A 69 -34.61 -23.69 -10.42
N MET A 70 -34.18 -23.05 -11.52
CA MET A 70 -35.07 -22.39 -12.49
C MET A 70 -35.75 -23.39 -13.44
N LEU A 71 -35.05 -24.47 -13.83
CA LEU A 71 -35.62 -25.54 -14.66
C LEU A 71 -36.55 -26.48 -13.87
N GLY A 72 -36.37 -26.60 -12.55
CA GLY A 72 -37.20 -27.44 -11.68
C GLY A 72 -38.50 -26.81 -11.16
N ARG A 73 -38.77 -25.52 -11.44
CA ARG A 73 -39.86 -24.77 -10.79
C ARG A 73 -41.10 -24.53 -11.66
N SER A 74 -41.13 -25.10 -12.86
CA SER A 74 -42.29 -25.07 -13.77
C SER A 74 -43.28 -26.23 -13.54
N SER A 75 -43.01 -27.10 -12.56
CA SER A 75 -43.89 -28.22 -12.22
C SER A 75 -44.02 -28.38 -10.70
N SER A 76 -45.28 -28.36 -10.24
CA SER A 76 -45.76 -28.72 -8.88
C SER A 76 -45.73 -27.64 -7.78
N ALA A 77 -46.79 -26.82 -7.79
CA ALA A 77 -47.59 -26.75 -6.58
C ALA A 77 -48.14 -28.16 -6.30
N GLY A 78 -47.82 -28.72 -5.12
CA GLY A 78 -48.52 -29.89 -4.59
C GLY A 78 -47.78 -31.23 -4.64
N MET A 79 -47.60 -31.77 -3.43
CA MET A 79 -47.66 -33.20 -3.06
C MET A 79 -46.44 -34.12 -3.32
N SER A 80 -45.85 -34.51 -2.18
CA SER A 80 -45.27 -35.81 -1.81
C SER A 80 -43.96 -36.27 -2.47
N PRO A 81 -42.99 -36.79 -1.68
CA PRO A 81 -41.79 -37.40 -2.21
C PRO A 81 -42.09 -38.86 -2.56
N VAL A 82 -42.15 -39.18 -3.85
CA VAL A 82 -42.12 -40.57 -4.32
C VAL A 82 -40.82 -40.82 -5.05
N SER A 83 -40.12 -41.86 -4.60
CA SER A 83 -38.92 -42.43 -5.21
C SER A 83 -39.11 -42.70 -6.70
N GLY A 84 -38.14 -42.30 -7.53
CA GLY A 84 -38.01 -42.78 -8.90
C GLY A 84 -37.23 -41.82 -9.79
N GLY A 85 -35.92 -42.05 -9.94
CA GLY A 85 -35.12 -41.30 -10.92
C GLY A 85 -33.60 -41.35 -10.74
N LEU A 86 -32.99 -42.51 -10.44
CA LEU A 86 -31.54 -42.61 -10.22
C LEU A 86 -30.71 -42.68 -11.52
N HIS A 87 -31.31 -42.56 -12.71
CA HIS A 87 -30.60 -42.89 -13.97
C HIS A 87 -30.21 -41.67 -14.84
N SER A 88 -30.71 -40.46 -14.59
CA SER A 88 -30.35 -39.28 -15.43
C SER A 88 -29.19 -38.45 -14.87
N ASP A 89 -28.98 -38.42 -13.55
CA ASP A 89 -27.91 -37.63 -12.92
C ASP A 89 -26.53 -38.31 -13.00
N SER A 90 -26.51 -39.63 -13.16
CA SER A 90 -25.25 -40.38 -13.26
C SER A 90 -24.57 -40.17 -14.62
N GLU A 91 -25.33 -39.97 -15.70
CA GLU A 91 -24.80 -39.84 -17.06
C GLU A 91 -24.20 -38.44 -17.31
N THR A 92 -24.84 -37.40 -16.77
CA THR A 92 -24.32 -36.03 -16.77
C THR A 92 -23.09 -35.89 -15.88
N ALA A 93 -23.07 -36.54 -14.71
CA ALA A 93 -21.90 -36.60 -13.84
C ALA A 93 -20.72 -37.29 -14.53
N VAL A 94 -20.94 -38.41 -15.23
CA VAL A 94 -19.87 -39.12 -15.96
C VAL A 94 -19.29 -38.28 -17.11
N THR A 95 -20.12 -37.45 -17.75
CA THR A 95 -19.67 -36.56 -18.85
C THR A 95 -18.98 -35.28 -18.32
N LEU A 96 -19.39 -34.79 -17.16
CA LEU A 96 -18.87 -33.55 -16.56
C LEU A 96 -17.59 -33.76 -15.74
N LEU A 97 -17.38 -34.95 -15.16
CA LEU A 97 -16.19 -35.27 -14.38
C LEU A 97 -14.87 -35.11 -15.15
N PRO A 98 -14.73 -35.56 -16.42
CA PRO A 98 -13.52 -35.33 -17.22
C PRO A 98 -13.22 -33.84 -17.43
N ILE A 99 -14.25 -33.01 -17.61
CA ILE A 99 -14.11 -31.57 -17.80
C ILE A 99 -13.61 -30.92 -16.51
N LEU A 100 -14.20 -31.29 -15.37
CA LEU A 100 -13.75 -30.79 -14.06
C LEU A 100 -12.33 -31.27 -13.71
N GLN A 101 -11.98 -32.51 -14.07
CA GLN A 101 -10.62 -33.02 -13.90
C GLN A 101 -9.62 -32.22 -14.74
N ALA A 102 -9.94 -31.94 -16.02
CA ALA A 102 -9.10 -31.12 -16.88
C ALA A 102 -8.96 -29.68 -16.38
N GLN A 103 -10.04 -29.08 -15.87
CA GLN A 103 -9.99 -27.75 -15.25
C GLN A 103 -9.12 -27.75 -14.00
N ARG A 104 -9.32 -28.75 -13.11
CA ARG A 104 -8.49 -28.92 -11.90
C ARG A 104 -7.02 -29.06 -12.25
N GLU A 105 -6.69 -29.83 -13.28
CA GLU A 105 -5.31 -30.05 -13.69
C GLU A 105 -4.68 -28.77 -14.23
N ARG A 106 -5.41 -27.99 -15.04
CA ARG A 106 -4.94 -26.67 -15.51
C ARG A 106 -4.70 -25.70 -14.36
N PHE A 107 -5.60 -25.67 -13.37
CA PHE A 107 -5.41 -24.84 -12.18
C PHE A 107 -4.23 -25.32 -11.34
N ARG A 108 -4.05 -26.63 -11.19
CA ARG A 108 -2.92 -27.22 -10.49
C ARG A 108 -1.60 -26.85 -11.17
N GLN A 109 -1.53 -26.97 -12.50
CA GLN A 109 -0.37 -26.59 -13.29
C GLN A 109 -0.06 -25.09 -13.15
N ARG A 110 -1.06 -24.22 -13.32
CA ARG A 110 -0.88 -22.78 -13.15
C ARG A 110 -0.45 -22.40 -11.73
N ASN A 111 -0.97 -23.10 -10.71
CA ASN A 111 -0.54 -22.85 -9.34
C ASN A 111 0.92 -23.29 -9.11
N GLN A 112 1.33 -24.43 -9.66
CA GLN A 112 2.75 -24.85 -9.63
C GLN A 112 3.66 -23.86 -10.35
N GLU A 113 3.25 -23.35 -11.50
CA GLU A 113 4.00 -22.33 -12.24
C GLU A 113 4.12 -21.02 -11.43
N LEU A 114 3.03 -20.59 -10.80
CA LEU A 114 3.03 -19.40 -9.93
C LEU A 114 3.90 -19.60 -8.68
N GLU A 115 3.84 -20.76 -8.04
CA GLU A 115 4.71 -21.12 -6.91
C GLU A 115 6.18 -21.10 -7.32
N ALA A 116 6.52 -21.66 -8.49
CA ALA A 116 7.87 -21.65 -9.03
C ALA A 116 8.36 -20.22 -9.32
N GLN A 117 7.54 -19.38 -9.97
CA GLN A 117 7.87 -17.97 -10.22
C GLN A 117 8.03 -17.18 -8.92
N ASN A 118 7.21 -17.46 -7.90
CA ASN A 118 7.32 -16.79 -6.61
C ASN A 118 8.65 -17.14 -5.92
N LEU A 119 9.04 -18.41 -5.94
CA LEU A 119 10.34 -18.85 -5.41
C LEU A 119 11.51 -18.23 -6.18
N GLU A 120 11.41 -18.15 -7.51
CA GLU A 120 12.42 -17.50 -8.33
C GLU A 120 12.56 -16.01 -8.00
N GLN A 121 11.44 -15.28 -7.86
CA GLN A 121 11.45 -13.88 -7.45
C GLN A 121 12.05 -13.68 -6.05
N GLN A 122 11.71 -14.55 -5.10
CA GLN A 122 12.30 -14.52 -3.76
C GLN A 122 13.82 -14.74 -3.81
N GLN A 123 14.30 -15.66 -4.66
CA GLN A 123 15.72 -15.89 -4.88
C GLN A 123 16.41 -14.67 -5.50
N GLN A 124 15.79 -14.04 -6.50
CA GLN A 124 16.31 -12.81 -7.11
C GLN A 124 16.39 -11.66 -6.09
N MET A 125 15.37 -11.49 -5.24
CA MET A 125 15.40 -10.52 -4.15
C MET A 125 16.57 -10.80 -3.19
N ALA A 126 16.79 -12.07 -2.81
CA ALA A 126 17.91 -12.43 -1.93
C ALA A 126 19.28 -12.11 -2.56
N ILE A 127 19.45 -12.38 -3.86
CA ILE A 127 20.67 -12.05 -4.60
C ILE A 127 20.89 -10.54 -4.62
N LEU A 128 19.88 -9.76 -5.02
CA LEU A 128 19.98 -8.30 -5.05
C LEU A 128 20.27 -7.71 -3.67
N HIS A 129 19.64 -8.25 -2.61
CA HIS A 129 19.96 -7.85 -1.24
C HIS A 129 21.42 -8.10 -0.88
N SER A 130 21.96 -9.28 -1.24
CA SER A 130 23.37 -9.60 -1.00
C SER A 130 24.32 -8.70 -1.80
N GLU A 131 23.94 -8.32 -3.03
CA GLU A 131 24.72 -7.42 -3.87
C GLU A 131 24.70 -5.99 -3.34
N VAL A 132 23.55 -5.49 -2.89
CA VAL A 132 23.44 -4.18 -2.24
C VAL A 132 24.32 -4.14 -0.99
N GLU A 133 24.30 -5.19 -0.17
CA GLU A 133 25.15 -5.24 1.02
C GLU A 133 26.63 -5.29 0.67
N ARG A 134 27.01 -6.07 -0.34
CA ARG A 134 28.39 -6.11 -0.88
C ARG A 134 28.83 -4.73 -1.37
N LEU A 135 28.01 -4.05 -2.17
CA LEU A 135 28.30 -2.70 -2.67
C LEU A 135 28.40 -1.68 -1.54
N ARG A 136 27.57 -1.79 -0.50
CA ARG A 136 27.68 -0.95 0.70
C ARG A 136 29.00 -1.15 1.41
N THR A 137 29.41 -2.41 1.63
CA THR A 137 30.71 -2.69 2.27
C THR A 137 31.88 -2.21 1.43
N ASP A 138 31.81 -2.36 0.10
CA ASP A 138 32.84 -1.91 -0.83
C ASP A 138 32.92 -0.37 -0.88
N ASN A 139 31.77 0.32 -0.88
CA ASN A 139 31.69 1.79 -0.85
C ASN A 139 32.30 2.36 0.43
N VAL A 140 31.98 1.77 1.59
CA VAL A 140 32.60 2.16 2.86
C VAL A 140 34.11 1.92 2.80
N ALA A 141 34.56 0.74 2.37
CA ALA A 141 35.99 0.42 2.25
C ALA A 141 36.74 1.38 1.30
N LEU A 142 36.11 1.80 0.21
CA LEU A 142 36.66 2.79 -0.72
C LEU A 142 36.74 4.17 -0.05
N TYR A 143 35.72 4.57 0.69
CA TYR A 143 35.72 5.79 1.49
C TYR A 143 36.87 5.80 2.51
N GLU A 144 37.12 4.69 3.21
CA GLU A 144 38.27 4.59 4.15
C GLU A 144 39.60 4.84 3.42
N LYS A 145 39.78 4.24 2.24
CA LYS A 145 40.99 4.42 1.41
C LYS A 145 41.14 5.86 0.94
N VAL A 146 40.06 6.49 0.45
CA VAL A 146 40.06 7.88 0.01
C VAL A 146 40.42 8.81 1.19
N ARG A 147 39.80 8.61 2.36
CA ARG A 147 40.11 9.40 3.56
C ARG A 147 41.54 9.20 4.03
N PHE A 148 42.07 7.97 3.97
CA PHE A 148 43.46 7.70 4.30
C PHE A 148 44.44 8.41 3.35
N LEU A 149 44.16 8.42 2.05
CA LEU A 149 44.97 9.15 1.07
C LEU A 149 44.83 10.67 1.22
N GLN A 150 43.64 11.18 1.53
CA GLN A 150 43.40 12.59 1.83
C GLN A 150 44.16 13.03 3.09
N SER A 151 44.17 12.21 4.15
CA SER A 151 44.90 12.52 5.38
C SER A 151 46.41 12.51 5.16
N TYR A 152 46.93 11.61 4.33
CA TYR A 152 48.35 11.56 3.97
C TYR A 152 48.78 12.69 3.01
N SER A 153 47.91 13.09 2.07
CA SER A 153 48.18 14.15 1.09
C SER A 153 47.99 15.58 1.62
N GLY A 154 47.62 15.74 2.91
CA GLY A 154 47.68 17.00 3.65
C GLY A 154 47.02 18.18 2.92
N GLN A 155 45.69 18.33 3.08
CA GLN A 155 44.92 19.56 2.76
C GLN A 155 45.01 20.15 1.34
N ARG A 156 45.79 19.59 0.41
CA ARG A 156 46.06 20.23 -0.88
C ARG A 156 44.97 19.97 -1.94
N ALA A 157 44.03 19.05 -1.68
CA ALA A 157 43.02 18.60 -2.65
C ALA A 157 41.57 19.02 -2.33
N THR A 158 41.29 19.67 -1.19
CA THR A 158 39.90 19.87 -0.72
C THR A 158 39.20 21.11 -1.25
N LYS A 159 39.72 21.78 -2.28
CA LYS A 159 39.11 23.04 -2.78
C LYS A 159 38.51 22.98 -4.17
N ASN A 160 38.54 21.84 -4.88
CA ASN A 160 38.20 21.86 -6.30
C ASN A 160 37.49 20.59 -6.83
N THR A 161 36.31 20.28 -6.30
CA THR A 161 35.26 19.40 -6.89
C THR A 161 34.16 19.26 -5.82
N GLY A 162 32.86 19.49 -5.98
CA GLY A 162 31.98 19.78 -7.10
C GLY A 162 30.59 19.23 -6.68
N ILE A 163 29.56 20.09 -6.64
CA ILE A 163 28.12 19.73 -6.64
C ILE A 163 27.62 19.06 -5.32
N GLY A 164 26.77 19.77 -4.57
CA GLY A 164 26.23 19.38 -3.25
C GLY A 164 25.41 18.08 -3.14
N ILE A 165 25.40 17.23 -4.18
CA ILE A 165 24.85 15.86 -4.13
C ILE A 165 25.88 14.87 -3.56
N SER A 166 27.19 15.11 -3.78
CA SER A 166 28.22 14.29 -3.16
C SER A 166 28.31 14.50 -1.65
N SER A 167 28.01 15.71 -1.15
CA SER A 167 28.10 16.05 0.27
C SER A 167 27.18 15.18 1.14
N GLU A 168 25.92 14.99 0.75
CA GLU A 168 24.96 14.22 1.56
C GLU A 168 25.32 12.72 1.59
N THR A 169 25.74 12.17 0.46
CA THR A 169 26.18 10.77 0.37
C THR A 169 27.52 10.55 1.07
N GLU A 170 28.43 11.51 0.99
CA GLU A 170 29.71 11.52 1.72
C GLU A 170 29.49 11.60 3.23
N GLU A 171 28.59 12.46 3.71
CA GLU A 171 28.20 12.53 5.13
C GLU A 171 27.59 11.22 5.63
N LEU A 172 26.82 10.52 4.78
CA LEU A 172 26.23 9.22 5.14
C LEU A 172 27.29 8.14 5.29
N TYR A 173 28.24 8.05 4.37
CA TYR A 173 29.36 7.11 4.46
C TYR A 173 30.37 7.50 5.54
N GLU A 174 30.57 8.79 5.81
CA GLU A 174 31.38 9.29 6.93
C GLU A 174 30.82 8.82 8.27
N ARG A 175 29.52 9.00 8.50
CA ARG A 175 28.87 8.49 9.71
C ARG A 175 29.00 6.99 9.86
N GLN A 176 28.81 6.24 8.76
CA GLN A 176 28.92 4.78 8.76
C GLN A 176 30.36 4.32 9.04
N TYR A 177 31.36 5.07 8.58
CA TYR A 177 32.77 4.85 8.86
C TYR A 177 33.10 5.16 10.33
N GLU A 178 32.70 6.31 10.85
CA GLU A 178 32.94 6.70 12.25
C GLU A 178 32.30 5.72 13.24
N ASP A 179 31.06 5.29 12.96
CA ASP A 179 30.36 4.27 13.76
C ASP A 179 31.12 2.93 13.80
N ARG A 180 31.88 2.60 12.74
CA ARG A 180 32.70 1.39 12.67
C ARG A 180 34.05 1.56 13.37
N LEU A 181 34.62 2.77 13.39
CA LEU A 181 35.92 3.05 14.02
C LEU A 181 35.85 3.28 15.53
N ASP A 182 34.71 3.72 16.07
CA ASP A 182 34.59 3.97 17.51
C ASP A 182 33.91 2.80 18.25
N PRO A 183 34.69 1.80 18.72
CA PRO A 183 34.17 0.70 19.51
C PRO A 183 33.53 1.18 20.84
N PHE A 184 33.87 2.38 21.32
CA PHE A 184 33.34 2.94 22.56
C PHE A 184 32.08 3.79 22.37
N ALA A 185 31.84 4.37 21.19
CA ALA A 185 30.57 5.05 20.88
C ALA A 185 29.39 4.07 20.92
N SER A 186 29.56 2.89 20.31
CA SER A 186 28.52 1.86 20.32
C SER A 186 28.26 1.35 21.75
N PHE A 187 29.31 1.12 22.53
CA PHE A 187 29.20 0.69 23.93
C PHE A 187 28.57 1.76 24.83
N SER A 188 29.03 3.01 24.74
CA SER A 188 28.52 4.14 25.54
C SER A 188 27.07 4.48 25.19
N ARG A 189 26.66 4.39 23.92
CA ARG A 189 25.25 4.50 23.51
C ARG A 189 24.42 3.38 24.10
N ARG A 190 24.91 2.13 24.05
CA ARG A 190 24.20 0.96 24.58
C ARG A 190 24.12 0.98 26.11
N GLU A 191 25.15 1.47 26.77
CA GLU A 191 25.18 1.68 28.22
C GLU A 191 24.24 2.83 28.63
N ARG A 192 24.24 3.95 27.91
CA ARG A 192 23.30 5.05 28.12
C ARG A 192 21.86 4.60 27.90
N GLN A 193 21.58 3.80 26.88
CA GLN A 193 20.27 3.21 26.64
C GLN A 193 19.86 2.22 27.74
N ARG A 194 20.80 1.39 28.24
CA ARG A 194 20.54 0.49 29.38
C ARG A 194 20.28 1.26 30.67
N LYS A 195 21.03 2.31 30.96
CA LYS A 195 20.79 3.23 32.08
C LYS A 195 19.44 3.93 31.92
N LEU A 196 19.11 4.43 30.74
CA LEU A 196 17.77 4.95 30.42
C LEU A 196 16.66 3.89 30.46
N ALA A 197 16.98 2.61 30.34
CA ALA A 197 16.04 1.49 30.48
C ALA A 197 15.88 0.97 31.90
N GLN A 198 16.84 1.28 32.77
CA GLN A 198 16.76 1.04 34.21
C GLN A 198 16.12 2.21 34.96
N LEU A 199 16.04 3.40 34.35
CA LEU A 199 15.25 4.53 34.84
C LEU A 199 13.75 4.26 34.64
N GLY A 200 12.94 4.66 35.62
CA GLY A 200 11.54 4.25 35.75
C GLY A 200 10.69 4.65 34.54
N PRO A 201 9.60 3.90 34.23
CA PRO A 201 8.71 4.21 33.11
C PRO A 201 8.13 5.63 33.18
N PHE A 202 8.02 6.22 34.37
CA PHE A 202 7.54 7.58 34.57
C PHE A 202 8.54 8.65 34.11
N GLU A 203 9.85 8.45 34.37
CA GLU A 203 10.90 9.39 33.95
C GLU A 203 11.08 9.40 32.43
N ARG A 204 10.83 8.27 31.77
CA ARG A 204 10.82 8.16 30.31
C ARG A 204 9.72 8.99 29.67
N ILE A 205 8.53 8.97 30.27
CA ILE A 205 7.38 9.75 29.79
C ILE A 205 7.62 11.24 30.03
N THR A 206 8.15 11.63 31.18
CA THR A 206 8.49 13.04 31.47
C THR A 206 9.58 13.56 30.53
N TYR A 207 10.63 12.76 30.30
CA TYR A 207 11.68 13.10 29.34
C TYR A 207 11.14 13.18 27.91
N SER A 208 10.27 12.26 27.48
CA SER A 208 9.66 12.31 26.15
C SER A 208 8.71 13.49 25.99
N MET A 209 7.91 13.83 27.01
CA MET A 209 7.03 15.00 26.99
C MET A 209 7.85 16.30 26.93
N GLY A 210 8.93 16.40 27.72
CA GLY A 210 9.85 17.52 27.68
C GLY A 210 10.55 17.65 26.33
N GLN A 211 11.04 16.54 25.78
CA GLN A 211 11.65 16.52 24.45
C GLN A 211 10.64 16.80 23.34
N MET A 212 9.37 16.38 23.45
CA MET A 212 8.32 16.61 22.47
C MET A 212 7.90 18.09 22.42
N ILE A 213 7.83 18.74 23.58
CA ILE A 213 7.60 20.19 23.70
C ILE A 213 8.82 20.96 23.19
N LEU A 214 10.04 20.49 23.47
CA LEU A 214 11.26 21.17 23.05
C LEU A 214 11.66 20.87 21.60
N SER A 215 11.29 19.73 21.01
CA SER A 215 11.66 19.33 19.64
C SER A 215 10.69 19.86 18.59
N SER A 216 9.43 20.10 18.96
CA SER A 216 8.41 20.61 18.05
C SER A 216 8.60 22.11 17.79
N ARG A 217 8.85 22.46 16.52
CA ARG A 217 8.86 23.86 16.04
C ARG A 217 7.54 24.57 16.35
N ALA A 218 6.41 23.84 16.33
CA ALA A 218 5.09 24.39 16.63
C ALA A 218 4.91 24.73 18.11
N ALA A 219 5.41 23.87 19.02
CA ALA A 219 5.31 24.10 20.47
C ALA A 219 6.14 25.31 20.91
N ARG A 220 7.34 25.50 20.35
CA ARG A 220 8.16 26.70 20.59
C ARG A 220 7.44 27.98 20.16
N THR A 221 6.87 27.99 18.96
CA THR A 221 6.12 29.15 18.44
C THR A 221 4.88 29.44 19.30
N ALA A 222 4.13 28.41 19.70
CA ALA A 222 2.95 28.57 20.57
C ALA A 222 3.33 29.18 21.93
N GLY A 223 4.45 28.75 22.54
CA GLY A 223 4.94 29.32 23.79
C GLY A 223 5.33 30.80 23.65
N VAL A 224 6.03 31.18 22.58
CA VAL A 224 6.39 32.59 22.32
C VAL A 224 5.15 33.46 22.12
N ILE A 225 4.15 32.97 21.36
CA ILE A 225 2.87 33.67 21.19
C ILE A 225 2.17 33.84 22.54
N TYR A 226 2.10 32.79 23.36
CA TYR A 226 1.47 32.84 24.68
C TYR A 226 2.12 33.91 25.58
N PHE A 227 3.45 33.90 25.72
CA PHE A 227 4.15 34.94 26.49
C PHE A 227 3.95 36.33 25.90
N SER A 228 3.94 36.47 24.56
CA SER A 228 3.74 37.77 23.91
C SER A 228 2.34 38.33 24.20
N VAL A 229 1.30 37.50 24.09
CA VAL A 229 -0.08 37.89 24.43
C VAL A 229 -0.20 38.25 25.91
N LEU A 230 0.43 37.49 26.80
CA LEU A 230 0.45 37.79 28.23
C LEU A 230 1.09 39.17 28.49
N HIS A 231 2.24 39.45 27.87
CA HIS A 231 2.89 40.75 27.99
C HIS A 231 2.02 41.88 27.43
N LEU A 232 1.43 41.71 26.24
CA LEU A 232 0.48 42.67 25.65
C LEU A 232 -0.70 42.95 26.59
N LEU A 233 -1.24 41.91 27.24
CA LEU A 233 -2.33 42.05 28.20
C LEU A 233 -1.89 42.86 29.42
N VAL A 234 -0.72 42.56 30.00
CA VAL A 234 -0.18 43.31 31.14
C VAL A 234 0.05 44.77 30.76
N PHE A 235 0.68 45.04 29.60
CA PHE A 235 0.86 46.40 29.11
C PHE A 235 -0.46 47.13 28.89
N LEU A 236 -1.50 46.46 28.39
CA LEU A 236 -2.82 47.05 28.19
C LEU A 236 -3.48 47.41 29.54
N VAL A 237 -3.37 46.54 30.54
CA VAL A 237 -3.89 46.80 31.89
C VAL A 237 -3.15 47.98 32.52
N LEU A 238 -1.81 48.01 32.43
CA LEU A 238 -1.01 49.12 32.93
C LEU A 238 -1.30 50.42 32.19
N TYR A 239 -1.50 50.37 30.87
CA TYR A 239 -1.88 51.53 30.06
C TYR A 239 -3.24 52.08 30.48
N ARG A 240 -4.23 51.21 30.68
CA ARG A 240 -5.56 51.60 31.16
C ARG A 240 -5.49 52.23 32.55
N LEU A 241 -4.75 51.62 33.47
CA LEU A 241 -4.56 52.13 34.82
C LEU A 241 -3.86 53.49 34.81
N ALA A 242 -2.77 53.62 34.05
CA ALA A 242 -2.04 54.88 33.92
C ALA A 242 -2.92 55.99 33.31
N TYR A 243 -3.69 55.67 32.26
CA TYR A 243 -4.59 56.63 31.62
C TYR A 243 -5.74 57.08 32.53
N THR A 244 -6.29 56.17 33.34
CA THR A 244 -7.32 56.53 34.32
C THR A 244 -6.76 57.40 35.45
N GLU A 245 -5.54 57.09 35.92
CA GLU A 245 -4.85 57.89 36.94
C GLU A 245 -4.50 59.30 36.43
N THR A 246 -4.02 59.42 35.19
CA THR A 246 -3.74 60.74 34.59
C THR A 246 -5.02 61.54 34.40
N CYS A 247 -6.10 60.94 33.88
CA CYS A 247 -7.38 61.61 33.70
C CYS A 247 -7.96 62.12 35.04
N HIS A 248 -7.88 61.30 36.10
CA HIS A 248 -8.33 61.71 37.43
C HIS A 248 -7.49 62.88 37.98
N ARG A 249 -6.17 62.85 37.79
CA ARG A 249 -5.27 63.96 38.18
C ARG A 249 -5.56 65.24 37.39
N ASP A 250 -5.81 65.13 36.09
CA ASP A 250 -6.13 66.27 35.22
C ASP A 250 -7.47 66.90 35.61
N MET A 251 -8.50 66.08 35.89
CA MET A 251 -9.79 66.57 36.41
C MET A 251 -9.66 67.27 37.77
N ALA A 252 -8.83 66.73 38.68
CA ALA A 252 -8.58 67.35 39.97
C ALA A 252 -7.85 68.70 39.84
N ALA A 253 -6.87 68.78 38.92
CA ALA A 253 -6.16 70.02 38.62
C ALA A 253 -7.09 71.08 37.99
N GLU A 254 -7.94 70.69 37.05
CA GLU A 254 -8.91 71.60 36.43
C GLU A 254 -9.97 72.09 37.43
N CYS A 255 -10.40 71.24 38.36
CA CYS A 255 -11.30 71.63 39.44
C CYS A 255 -10.67 72.65 40.39
N ALA A 256 -9.41 72.44 40.78
CA ALA A 256 -8.66 73.39 41.60
C ALA A 256 -8.48 74.74 40.88
N GLN A 257 -8.13 74.73 39.60
CA GLN A 257 -7.96 75.95 38.80
C GLN A 257 -9.28 76.73 38.67
N LYS A 258 -10.40 76.05 38.38
CA LYS A 258 -11.71 76.70 38.32
C LYS A 258 -12.15 77.27 39.68
N TYR A 259 -11.79 76.61 40.77
CA TYR A 259 -12.05 77.13 42.11
C TYR A 259 -11.24 78.40 42.38
N ASP A 260 -9.95 78.41 42.06
CA ASP A 260 -9.10 79.60 42.20
C ASP A 260 -9.61 80.77 41.35
N ASP A 261 -9.99 80.52 40.09
CA ASP A 261 -10.56 81.52 39.20
C ASP A 261 -11.89 82.08 39.75
N HIS A 262 -12.79 81.22 40.23
CA HIS A 262 -14.05 81.64 40.84
C HIS A 262 -13.83 82.42 42.15
N MET A 263 -12.85 82.04 42.97
CA MET A 263 -12.49 82.78 44.18
C MET A 263 -11.94 84.17 43.87
N LEU A 264 -11.12 84.31 42.82
CA LEU A 264 -10.62 85.60 42.34
C LEU A 264 -11.74 86.49 41.78
N GLU A 265 -12.67 85.93 41.02
CA GLU A 265 -13.78 86.69 40.42
C GLU A 265 -14.83 87.11 41.47
N ALA A 266 -15.25 86.18 42.34
CA ALA A 266 -16.31 86.42 43.31
C ALA A 266 -15.84 87.20 44.56
N HIS A 267 -14.58 87.05 44.98
CA HIS A 267 -14.05 87.67 46.20
C HIS A 267 -12.90 88.65 45.98
N GLY A 268 -12.29 88.71 44.78
CA GLY A 268 -11.23 89.65 44.43
C GLY A 268 -11.70 91.05 44.01
N LEU A 269 -13.01 91.26 43.86
CA LEU A 269 -13.63 92.56 43.53
C LEU A 269 -14.10 93.35 44.77
N HIS A 270 -13.40 93.24 45.90
CA HIS A 270 -13.52 94.19 47.02
C HIS A 270 -12.13 94.74 47.40
N ASN A 271 -11.67 95.70 46.60
CA ASN A 271 -10.80 96.80 47.02
C ASN A 271 -11.03 97.99 46.07
#